data_AF-A0A346NJ33-F1
#
_entry.id   AF-A0A346NJ33-F1
#
_cell.length_a   1.000
_cell.length_b   1.000
_cell.length_c   1.000
_cell.angle_alpha   90.00
_cell.angle_beta   90.00
_cell.angle_gamma   90.00
#
_symmetry.space_group_name_H-M   'P 1'
#
loop_
_entity.id
_entity.type
_entity.pdbx_description
1 polymer ?
#
loop_
_entity_poly.entity_id
_entity_poly.type
_entity_poly.pdbx_seq_one_letter_code
_entity_poly.pdbx_strand_id
1 'polypeptide(L)'
;MELYEDQFNDKHDYPHQTDTRKTLIIASTVRSGSHMLGHVLHETGAFGFPLEYANSKNLQQWKEKLQEADTKKCMQAIMRRRTSPNGVFGIKVHYSHLPALGGFNALRQLFPNPHFVLLTRHDVMSQAVSLAMAKQTGSWIADQSKGRQPVYHAEDIDNGLRRILFENSSWKYTLSASGARYMDLNFDDVKANTANTVLRIADFMQQDIDSARIPRAPVTRKQSNELNQQWTARFIEQFNGNDELLRYNRESPLRRLARKFTK
;
A
#
# COMPACT_ATOMS: atom_id res chain seq x y z
N MET A 1 -11.88 -4.93 0.56
CA MET A 1 -10.80 -5.87 0.23
C MET A 1 -11.24 -7.24 0.73
N GLU A 2 -11.16 -8.27 -0.11
CA GLU A 2 -11.24 -9.66 0.33
C GLU A 2 -9.93 -10.01 1.07
N LEU A 3 -9.97 -10.99 1.97
CA LEU A 3 -8.78 -11.45 2.68
C LEU A 3 -7.80 -12.06 1.66
N TYR A 4 -6.52 -11.69 1.77
CA TYR A 4 -5.48 -12.44 1.07
C TYR A 4 -5.10 -13.63 1.94
N GLU A 5 -5.81 -14.75 1.75
CA GLU A 5 -5.73 -15.94 2.61
C GLU A 5 -4.31 -16.50 2.75
N ASP A 6 -3.52 -16.43 1.68
CA ASP A 6 -2.16 -16.97 1.67
C ASP A 6 -1.25 -16.30 2.70
N GLN A 7 -1.55 -15.08 3.17
CA GLN A 7 -0.78 -14.44 4.23
C GLN A 7 -0.82 -15.19 5.56
N PHE A 8 -1.87 -15.97 5.84
CA PHE A 8 -2.07 -16.68 7.11
C PHE A 8 -1.42 -18.07 7.10
N ASN A 9 -0.80 -18.45 5.99
CA ASN A 9 -0.11 -19.72 5.88
C ASN A 9 1.24 -19.67 6.62
N ASP A 10 1.50 -20.70 7.43
CA ASP A 10 2.72 -20.83 8.22
C ASP A 10 3.94 -21.17 7.34
N LYS A 11 3.75 -21.61 6.08
CA LYS A 11 4.84 -21.86 5.11
C LYS A 11 5.72 -20.63 4.86
N HIS A 12 5.19 -19.46 5.13
CA HIS A 12 5.87 -18.18 4.95
C HIS A 12 6.60 -17.73 6.22
N ASP A 13 6.46 -18.46 7.33
CA ASP A 13 7.13 -18.13 8.60
C ASP A 13 8.61 -18.47 8.45
N TYR A 14 9.48 -17.59 8.93
CA TYR A 14 10.90 -17.92 8.99
C TYR A 14 11.14 -18.96 10.10
N PRO A 15 11.94 -19.99 9.83
CA PRO A 15 12.15 -21.09 10.78
C PRO A 15 12.86 -20.64 12.06
N HIS A 16 13.69 -19.58 11.96
CA HIS A 16 14.41 -19.00 13.08
C HIS A 16 13.80 -17.65 13.45
N GLN A 17 13.35 -17.53 14.69
CA GLN A 17 12.86 -16.27 15.25
C GLN A 17 14.05 -15.35 15.48
N THR A 18 14.30 -14.48 14.50
CA THR A 18 15.34 -13.45 14.57
C THR A 18 14.73 -12.17 15.14
N ASP A 19 15.44 -11.50 16.05
CA ASP A 19 15.00 -10.21 16.57
C ASP A 19 14.90 -9.17 15.44
N THR A 20 13.78 -8.44 15.42
CA THR A 20 13.57 -7.35 14.47
C THR A 20 14.45 -6.15 14.84
N ARG A 21 15.47 -5.88 14.03
CA ARG A 21 16.39 -4.75 14.21
C ARG A 21 16.00 -3.54 13.37
N LYS A 22 15.40 -3.79 12.20
CA LYS A 22 14.95 -2.76 11.25
C LYS A 22 13.61 -3.16 10.66
N THR A 23 12.79 -2.17 10.32
CA THR A 23 11.50 -2.40 9.67
C THR A 23 11.44 -1.66 8.34
N LEU A 24 11.19 -2.38 7.25
CA LEU A 24 10.82 -1.80 5.96
C LEU A 24 9.30 -1.58 5.93
N ILE A 25 8.88 -0.32 5.81
CA ILE A 25 7.47 0.06 5.66
C ILE A 25 7.26 0.57 4.24
N ILE A 26 6.56 -0.21 3.43
CA ILE A 26 6.09 0.24 2.11
C ILE A 26 4.84 1.10 2.33
N ALA A 27 5.08 2.39 2.54
CA ALA A 27 4.05 3.43 2.62
C ALA A 27 3.45 3.60 1.22
N SER A 28 2.20 3.19 1.05
CA SER A 28 1.62 3.09 -0.29
C SER A 28 0.12 3.35 -0.28
N THR A 29 -0.53 3.19 -1.43
CA THR A 29 -1.98 3.24 -1.57
C THR A 29 -2.49 2.00 -2.28
N VAL A 30 -3.81 1.77 -2.20
CA VAL A 30 -4.45 0.66 -2.91
C VAL A 30 -4.11 0.71 -4.40
N ARG A 31 -3.73 -0.43 -5.00
CA ARG A 31 -3.39 -0.56 -6.43
C ARG A 31 -2.16 0.24 -6.91
N SER A 32 -1.30 0.69 -5.99
CA SER A 32 -0.02 1.35 -6.29
C SER A 32 1.05 0.42 -6.88
N GLY A 33 0.86 -0.90 -6.82
CA GLY A 33 1.87 -1.89 -7.17
C GLY A 33 2.71 -2.38 -5.99
N SER A 34 2.38 -1.96 -4.76
CA SER A 34 3.03 -2.41 -3.52
C SER A 34 3.03 -3.93 -3.33
N HIS A 35 2.03 -4.63 -3.87
CA HIS A 35 2.02 -6.10 -3.87
C HIS A 35 3.18 -6.68 -4.68
N MET A 36 3.44 -6.18 -5.90
CA MET A 36 4.56 -6.66 -6.71
C MET A 36 5.88 -6.40 -6.00
N LEU A 37 6.10 -5.16 -5.54
CA LEU A 37 7.32 -4.80 -4.83
C LEU A 37 7.54 -5.67 -3.59
N GLY A 38 6.48 -5.91 -2.80
CA GLY A 38 6.55 -6.77 -1.62
C GLY A 38 6.94 -8.21 -1.93
N HIS A 39 6.45 -8.78 -3.04
CA HIS A 39 6.83 -10.13 -3.47
C HIS A 39 8.29 -10.19 -3.92
N VAL A 40 8.72 -9.26 -4.77
CA VAL A 40 10.13 -9.17 -5.21
C VAL A 40 11.08 -9.05 -4.02
N LEU A 41 10.74 -8.21 -3.04
CA LEU A 41 11.54 -8.04 -1.82
C LEU A 41 11.57 -9.31 -0.98
N HIS A 42 10.45 -10.04 -0.88
CA HIS A 42 10.38 -11.31 -0.17
C HIS A 42 11.26 -12.39 -0.81
N GLU A 43 11.27 -12.48 -2.15
CA GLU A 43 12.06 -13.46 -2.91
C GLU A 43 13.57 -13.32 -2.67
N THR A 44 14.06 -12.14 -2.29
CA THR A 44 15.48 -11.96 -1.90
C THR A 44 15.85 -12.70 -0.62
N GLY A 45 14.86 -13.04 0.22
CA GLY A 45 15.04 -13.57 1.57
C GLY A 45 15.54 -12.56 2.61
N ALA A 46 15.67 -11.27 2.25
CA ALA A 46 16.33 -10.25 3.07
C ALA A 46 15.40 -9.15 3.63
N PHE A 47 14.11 -9.14 3.27
CA PHE A 47 13.17 -8.08 3.66
C PHE A 47 11.89 -8.60 4.33
N GLY A 48 11.98 -9.77 4.96
CA GLY A 48 10.82 -10.49 5.50
C GLY A 48 9.79 -10.82 4.41
N PHE A 49 8.50 -10.76 4.74
CA PHE A 49 7.42 -10.85 3.76
C PHE A 49 6.49 -9.63 3.82
N PRO A 50 6.74 -8.57 3.02
CA PRO A 50 5.92 -7.35 3.04
C PRO A 50 4.47 -7.59 2.60
N LEU A 51 3.57 -7.75 3.58
CA LEU A 51 2.13 -7.91 3.40
C LEU A 51 1.32 -6.82 4.12
N GLU A 52 0.02 -6.73 3.84
CA GLU A 52 -0.87 -5.72 4.45
C GLU A 52 -1.40 -6.20 5.82
N TYR A 53 -0.52 -6.50 6.76
CA TYR A 53 -0.89 -6.98 8.10
C TYR A 53 -1.78 -6.00 8.86
N ALA A 54 -1.63 -4.70 8.60
CA ALA A 54 -2.39 -3.62 9.23
C ALA A 54 -3.73 -3.30 8.54
N ASN A 55 -4.07 -3.98 7.43
CA ASN A 55 -5.42 -3.89 6.87
C ASN A 55 -6.41 -4.41 7.91
N SER A 56 -7.51 -3.69 8.16
CA SER A 56 -8.41 -4.00 9.29
C SER A 56 -8.93 -5.44 9.30
N LYS A 57 -9.27 -5.99 8.14
CA LYS A 57 -9.73 -7.38 8.03
C LYS A 57 -8.60 -8.38 8.27
N ASN A 58 -7.43 -8.13 7.68
CA ASN A 58 -6.26 -8.99 7.87
C ASN A 58 -5.80 -8.98 9.33
N LEU A 59 -5.75 -7.80 9.95
CA LEU A 59 -5.37 -7.62 11.35
C LEU A 59 -6.33 -8.40 12.26
N GLN A 60 -7.64 -8.31 12.02
CA GLN A 60 -8.63 -9.06 12.78
C GLN A 60 -8.39 -10.58 12.66
N GLN A 61 -8.20 -11.09 11.45
CA GLN A 61 -7.90 -12.51 11.22
C GLN A 61 -6.59 -12.95 11.89
N TRP A 62 -5.56 -12.08 11.90
CA TRP A 62 -4.31 -12.35 12.62
C TRP A 62 -4.50 -12.39 14.13
N LYS A 63 -5.30 -11.48 14.70
CA LYS A 63 -5.63 -11.48 16.13
C LYS A 63 -6.33 -12.77 16.54
N GLU A 64 -7.25 -13.27 15.69
CA GLU A 64 -7.93 -14.54 15.90
C GLU A 64 -6.97 -15.73 15.80
N LYS A 65 -6.19 -15.82 14.72
CA LYS A 65 -5.20 -16.90 14.51
C LYS A 65 -4.17 -16.99 15.64
N LEU A 66 -3.73 -15.84 16.15
CA LEU A 66 -2.71 -15.75 17.19
C LEU A 66 -3.28 -15.70 18.61
N GLN A 67 -4.61 -15.69 18.76
CA GLN A 67 -5.31 -15.52 20.04
C GLN A 67 -4.81 -14.29 20.83
N GLU A 68 -4.58 -13.18 20.12
CA GLU A 68 -4.03 -11.96 20.69
C GLU A 68 -4.86 -10.75 20.22
N ALA A 69 -5.70 -10.23 21.11
CA ALA A 69 -6.63 -9.14 20.82
C ALA A 69 -5.94 -7.76 20.75
N ASP A 70 -4.79 -7.59 21.43
CA ASP A 70 -4.06 -6.32 21.42
C ASP A 70 -3.29 -6.15 20.10
N THR A 71 -3.50 -5.00 19.44
CA THR A 71 -2.87 -4.74 18.13
C THR A 71 -1.35 -4.76 18.21
N LYS A 72 -0.76 -4.19 19.27
CA LYS A 72 0.69 -4.10 19.41
C LYS A 72 1.29 -5.47 19.64
N LYS A 73 0.73 -6.27 20.55
CA LYS A 73 1.17 -7.65 20.81
C LYS A 73 0.97 -8.56 19.61
N CYS A 74 -0.14 -8.43 18.90
CA CYS A 74 -0.40 -9.17 17.66
C CYS A 74 0.66 -8.83 16.60
N MET A 75 0.98 -7.55 16.39
CA MET A 75 2.04 -7.15 15.46
C MET A 75 3.42 -7.65 15.90
N GLN A 76 3.73 -7.63 17.20
CA GLN A 76 4.97 -8.22 17.73
C GLN A 76 5.05 -9.73 17.47
N ALA A 77 3.92 -10.44 17.59
CA ALA A 77 3.84 -11.86 17.28
C ALA A 77 4.03 -12.12 15.77
N ILE A 78 3.50 -11.26 14.89
CA ILE A 78 3.76 -11.33 13.46
C ILE A 78 5.25 -11.06 13.17
N MET A 79 5.85 -10.04 13.78
CA MET A 79 7.27 -9.71 13.61
C MET A 79 8.18 -10.90 13.95
N ARG A 80 7.93 -11.60 15.06
CA ARG A 80 8.69 -12.81 15.45
C ARG A 80 8.68 -13.92 14.39
N ARG A 81 7.64 -13.99 13.55
CA ARG A 81 7.45 -15.02 12.51
C ARG A 81 7.93 -14.58 11.14
N ARG A 82 7.84 -13.28 10.84
CA ARG A 82 7.97 -12.72 9.48
C ARG A 82 9.26 -11.92 9.28
N THR A 83 10.13 -11.85 10.28
CA THR A 83 11.44 -11.19 10.20
C THR A 83 12.44 -12.12 9.52
N SER A 84 13.10 -11.64 8.48
CA SER A 84 14.15 -12.39 7.78
C SER A 84 15.41 -12.57 8.63
N PRO A 85 16.31 -13.53 8.31
CA PRO A 85 17.49 -13.84 9.13
C PRO A 85 18.46 -12.67 9.33
N ASN A 86 18.44 -11.66 8.47
CA ASN A 86 19.20 -10.42 8.64
C ASN A 86 18.53 -9.42 9.62
N GLY A 87 17.44 -9.80 10.30
CA GLY A 87 16.75 -8.97 11.29
C GLY A 87 15.86 -7.88 10.69
N VAL A 88 15.45 -8.01 9.43
CA VAL A 88 14.54 -7.07 8.76
C VAL A 88 13.12 -7.61 8.76
N PHE A 89 12.19 -6.83 9.30
CA PHE A 89 10.76 -7.07 9.13
C PHE A 89 10.23 -6.19 7.99
N GLY A 90 9.35 -6.73 7.14
CA GLY A 90 8.73 -6.01 6.03
C GLY A 90 7.21 -5.93 6.16
N ILE A 91 6.63 -4.76 5.90
CA ILE A 91 5.17 -4.54 5.95
C ILE A 91 4.71 -3.52 4.90
N LYS A 92 3.50 -3.73 4.35
CA LYS A 92 2.78 -2.75 3.53
C LYS A 92 1.76 -2.01 4.38
N VAL A 93 1.83 -0.69 4.38
CA VAL A 93 0.90 0.16 5.13
C VAL A 93 0.29 1.18 4.18
N HIS A 94 -1.00 1.02 3.89
CA HIS A 94 -1.77 2.06 3.24
C HIS A 94 -2.07 3.19 4.21
N TYR A 95 -2.26 4.42 3.72
CA TYR A 95 -2.51 5.55 4.63
C TYR A 95 -3.76 5.30 5.48
N SER A 96 -4.78 4.68 4.87
CA SER A 96 -6.01 4.24 5.54
C SER A 96 -5.80 3.18 6.64
N HIS A 97 -4.64 2.54 6.74
CA HIS A 97 -4.33 1.56 7.79
C HIS A 97 -3.80 2.23 9.08
N LEU A 98 -3.34 3.48 9.01
CA LEU A 98 -2.76 4.17 10.17
C LEU A 98 -3.69 4.18 11.40
N PRO A 99 -5.01 4.44 11.29
CA PRO A 99 -5.89 4.42 12.45
C PRO A 99 -5.92 3.06 13.18
N ALA A 100 -5.84 1.95 12.46
CA ALA A 100 -5.81 0.61 13.05
C ALA A 100 -4.55 0.37 13.90
N LEU A 101 -3.47 1.10 13.62
CA LEU A 101 -2.22 1.08 14.37
C LEU A 101 -2.14 2.18 15.46
N GLY A 102 -3.20 2.98 15.65
CA GLY A 102 -3.19 4.12 16.58
C GLY A 102 -2.57 5.40 16.00
N GLY A 103 -2.40 5.48 14.68
CA GLY A 103 -1.83 6.63 13.97
C GLY A 103 -0.32 6.55 13.72
N PHE A 104 0.23 7.59 13.09
CA PHE A 104 1.62 7.60 12.64
C PHE A 104 2.65 7.54 13.78
N ASN A 105 2.40 8.24 14.90
CA ASN A 105 3.29 8.21 16.06
C ASN A 105 3.32 6.83 16.72
N ALA A 106 2.16 6.20 16.87
CA ALA A 106 2.06 4.84 17.39
C ALA A 106 2.76 3.83 16.46
N LEU A 107 2.60 3.98 15.14
CA LEU A 107 3.34 3.19 14.14
C LEU A 107 4.86 3.32 14.33
N ARG A 108 5.39 4.54 14.49
CA ARG A 108 6.84 4.76 14.70
C ARG A 108 7.36 4.15 15.99
N GLN A 109 6.53 4.10 17.04
CA GLN A 109 6.88 3.48 18.32
C GLN A 109 6.74 1.96 18.29
N LEU A 110 5.83 1.44 17.45
CA LEU A 110 5.55 0.01 17.33
C LEU A 110 6.69 -0.74 16.62
N PHE A 111 7.25 -0.15 15.56
CA PHE A 111 8.22 -0.79 14.68
C PHE A 111 9.66 -0.37 14.99
N PRO A 112 10.58 -1.32 15.21
CA PRO A 112 12.00 -1.02 15.40
C PRO A 112 12.63 -0.38 14.16
N ASN A 113 13.29 0.76 14.35
CA ASN A 113 14.04 1.51 13.33
C ASN A 113 13.34 1.55 11.94
N PRO A 114 12.17 2.21 11.85
CA PRO A 114 11.34 2.15 10.66
C PRO A 114 11.95 2.96 9.51
N HIS A 115 12.10 2.31 8.37
CA HIS A 115 12.53 2.87 7.09
C HIS A 115 11.35 2.87 6.14
N PHE A 116 10.99 4.05 5.62
CA PHE A 116 9.81 4.19 4.78
C PHE A 116 10.19 4.20 3.30
N VAL A 117 9.52 3.36 2.51
CA VAL A 117 9.51 3.47 1.05
C VAL A 117 8.14 3.96 0.66
N LEU A 118 8.06 5.21 0.22
CA LEU A 118 6.85 5.79 -0.34
C LEU A 118 6.73 5.31 -1.79
N LEU A 119 5.77 4.43 -2.06
CA LEU A 119 5.51 3.92 -3.40
C LEU A 119 4.25 4.58 -3.98
N THR A 120 4.45 5.34 -5.06
CA THR A 120 3.37 5.99 -5.82
C THR A 120 3.34 5.50 -7.26
N ARG A 121 2.33 5.93 -8.03
CA ARG A 121 2.20 5.63 -9.46
C ARG A 121 1.88 6.93 -10.19
N HIS A 122 2.54 7.19 -11.32
CA HIS A 122 2.33 8.44 -12.06
C HIS A 122 0.94 8.48 -12.67
N ASP A 123 0.52 7.38 -13.30
CA ASP A 123 -0.81 7.26 -13.88
C ASP A 123 -1.86 6.89 -12.82
N VAL A 124 -2.25 7.90 -12.04
CA VAL A 124 -3.29 7.78 -11.00
C VAL A 124 -4.66 7.49 -11.62
N MET A 125 -4.90 7.93 -12.86
CA MET A 125 -6.15 7.69 -13.57
C MET A 125 -6.34 6.19 -13.84
N SER A 126 -5.35 5.53 -14.45
CA SER A 126 -5.36 4.08 -14.64
C SER A 126 -5.41 3.32 -13.32
N GLN A 127 -4.80 3.85 -12.25
CA GLN A 127 -4.89 3.27 -10.91
C GLN A 127 -6.33 3.33 -10.37
N ALA A 128 -7.03 4.46 -10.53
CA ALA A 128 -8.41 4.65 -10.10
C ALA A 128 -9.39 3.75 -10.88
N VAL A 129 -9.25 3.66 -12.20
CA VAL A 129 -10.04 2.72 -13.03
C VAL A 129 -9.80 1.28 -12.60
N SER A 130 -8.54 0.90 -12.38
CA SER A 130 -8.20 -0.44 -11.89
C SER A 130 -8.81 -0.73 -10.52
N LEU A 131 -8.89 0.26 -9.64
CA LEU A 131 -9.53 0.14 -8.34
C LEU A 131 -11.05 -0.04 -8.46
N ALA A 132 -11.71 0.74 -9.33
CA ALA A 132 -13.14 0.61 -9.59
C ALA A 132 -13.50 -0.81 -10.08
N MET A 133 -12.75 -1.32 -11.07
CA MET A 133 -12.93 -2.69 -11.56
C MET A 133 -12.70 -3.74 -10.48
N ALA A 134 -11.58 -3.65 -9.74
CA ALA A 134 -11.23 -4.63 -8.70
C ALA A 134 -12.28 -4.70 -7.57
N LYS A 135 -12.92 -3.58 -7.23
CA LYS A 135 -14.02 -3.55 -6.24
C LYS A 135 -15.23 -4.35 -6.71
N GLN A 136 -15.55 -4.32 -8.01
CA GLN A 136 -16.72 -4.99 -8.57
C GLN A 136 -16.48 -6.49 -8.82
N THR A 137 -15.29 -6.84 -9.31
CA THR A 137 -14.95 -8.24 -9.66
C THR A 137 -14.43 -9.04 -8.47
N GLY A 138 -14.00 -8.36 -7.39
CA GLY A 138 -13.29 -8.99 -6.28
C GLY A 138 -11.85 -9.39 -6.64
N SER A 139 -11.37 -9.09 -7.84
CA SER A 139 -10.02 -9.47 -8.29
C SER A 139 -8.99 -8.42 -7.91
N TRP A 140 -8.29 -8.67 -6.80
CA TRP A 140 -7.24 -7.77 -6.30
C TRP A 140 -5.85 -8.17 -6.81
N ILE A 141 -5.65 -9.45 -7.15
CA ILE A 141 -4.42 -10.08 -7.65
C ILE A 141 -4.72 -10.75 -9.01
N ALA A 142 -3.71 -10.92 -9.87
CA ALA A 142 -3.83 -11.33 -11.28
C ALA A 142 -4.43 -12.74 -11.53
N ASP A 143 -5.03 -13.38 -10.54
CA ASP A 143 -5.54 -14.77 -10.62
C ASP A 143 -6.84 -14.99 -9.82
N GLN A 144 -7.50 -13.91 -9.36
CA GLN A 144 -8.72 -13.97 -8.55
C GLN A 144 -9.99 -13.59 -9.34
N SER A 145 -10.09 -13.93 -10.63
CA SER A 145 -11.26 -13.56 -11.44
C SER A 145 -12.50 -14.38 -11.06
N LYS A 146 -13.35 -13.83 -10.18
CA LYS A 146 -14.70 -14.35 -9.90
C LYS A 146 -15.69 -13.87 -10.95
N GLY A 147 -15.52 -14.26 -12.22
CA GLY A 147 -16.54 -14.34 -13.28
C GLY A 147 -17.49 -13.16 -13.59
N ARG A 148 -17.49 -12.04 -12.86
CA ARG A 148 -18.37 -10.89 -13.09
C ARG A 148 -17.69 -9.89 -14.02
N GLN A 149 -18.40 -9.52 -15.08
CA GLN A 149 -17.99 -8.42 -15.96
C GLN A 149 -18.16 -7.09 -15.22
N PRO A 150 -17.12 -6.27 -15.08
CA PRO A 150 -17.24 -4.97 -14.42
C PRO A 150 -18.07 -4.00 -15.28
N VAL A 151 -18.84 -3.14 -14.65
CA VAL A 151 -19.73 -2.14 -15.26
C VAL A 151 -19.22 -0.73 -14.96
N TYR A 152 -19.17 0.12 -15.98
CA TYR A 152 -18.69 1.49 -15.85
C TYR A 152 -19.62 2.34 -14.99
N HIS A 153 -19.09 2.88 -13.90
CA HIS A 153 -19.72 3.93 -13.10
C HIS A 153 -18.72 5.06 -12.87
N ALA A 154 -19.01 6.26 -13.40
CA ALA A 154 -18.10 7.41 -13.28
C ALA A 154 -17.81 7.76 -11.81
N GLU A 155 -18.80 7.62 -10.93
CA GLU A 155 -18.66 7.86 -9.50
C GLU A 155 -17.66 6.92 -8.81
N ASP A 156 -17.59 5.64 -9.20
CA ASP A 156 -16.60 4.70 -8.65
C ASP A 156 -15.16 5.14 -8.95
N ILE A 157 -14.96 5.65 -10.17
CA ILE A 157 -13.68 6.13 -10.66
C ILE A 157 -13.32 7.46 -9.97
N ASP A 158 -14.25 8.42 -9.89
CA ASP A 158 -14.05 9.71 -9.21
C ASP A 158 -13.69 9.50 -7.72
N ASN A 159 -14.46 8.67 -7.02
CA ASN A 159 -14.19 8.31 -5.62
C ASN A 159 -12.83 7.63 -5.47
N GLY A 160 -12.46 6.75 -6.41
CA GLY A 160 -11.15 6.11 -6.45
C GLY A 160 -10.01 7.12 -6.63
N LEU A 161 -10.15 8.03 -7.60
CA LEU A 161 -9.16 9.06 -7.92
C LEU A 161 -8.93 9.98 -6.72
N ARG A 162 -10.01 10.51 -6.13
CA ARG A 162 -9.93 11.37 -4.93
C ARG A 162 -9.25 10.65 -3.77
N ARG A 163 -9.64 9.41 -3.51
CA ARG A 163 -9.05 8.61 -2.43
C ARG A 163 -7.55 8.42 -2.64
N ILE A 164 -7.13 8.01 -3.84
CA ILE A 164 -5.71 7.75 -4.12
C ILE A 164 -4.89 9.04 -4.01
N LEU A 165 -5.37 10.15 -4.58
CA LEU A 165 -4.70 11.45 -4.49
C LEU A 165 -4.60 11.93 -3.03
N PHE A 166 -5.67 11.80 -2.26
CA PHE A 166 -5.68 12.14 -0.84
C PHE A 166 -4.68 11.29 -0.04
N GLU A 167 -4.69 9.97 -0.21
CA GLU A 167 -3.78 9.10 0.54
C GLU A 167 -2.30 9.28 0.11
N ASN A 168 -2.02 9.46 -1.18
CA ASN A 168 -0.67 9.74 -1.70
C ASN A 168 -0.12 11.05 -1.10
N SER A 169 -0.90 12.14 -1.17
CA SER A 169 -0.51 13.44 -0.63
C SER A 169 -0.38 13.41 0.89
N SER A 170 -1.27 12.70 1.58
CA SER A 170 -1.21 12.55 3.04
C SER A 170 0.06 11.80 3.47
N TRP A 171 0.42 10.70 2.81
CA TRP A 171 1.68 10.02 3.09
C TRP A 171 2.89 10.92 2.87
N LYS A 172 2.96 11.59 1.71
CA LYS A 172 4.08 12.48 1.36
C LYS A 172 4.22 13.62 2.37
N TYR A 173 3.10 14.23 2.75
CA TYR A 173 3.04 15.27 3.78
C TYR A 173 3.51 14.74 5.13
N THR A 174 2.92 13.65 5.63
CA THR A 174 3.24 13.09 6.95
C THR A 174 4.71 12.69 7.06
N LEU A 175 5.28 12.04 6.04
CA LEU A 175 6.69 11.64 6.05
C LEU A 175 7.62 12.87 6.03
N SER A 176 7.32 13.85 5.18
CA SER A 176 8.14 15.07 5.06
C SER A 176 8.06 15.94 6.33
N ALA A 177 6.87 16.15 6.87
CA ALA A 177 6.64 16.99 8.04
C ALA A 177 7.16 16.37 9.35
N SER A 178 7.26 15.04 9.43
CA SER A 178 7.69 14.34 10.64
C SER A 178 9.19 14.08 10.75
N GLY A 179 9.97 14.45 9.72
CA GLY A 179 11.40 14.15 9.62
C GLY A 179 11.69 12.65 9.53
N ALA A 180 10.73 11.83 9.12
CA ALA A 180 10.93 10.40 8.95
C ALA A 180 11.91 10.13 7.80
N ARG A 181 12.79 9.14 7.98
CA ARG A 181 13.69 8.68 6.91
C ARG A 181 12.86 7.94 5.87
N TYR A 182 12.71 8.52 4.68
CA TYR A 182 11.96 7.88 3.60
C TYR A 182 12.65 8.01 2.23
N MET A 183 12.39 7.03 1.37
CA MET A 183 12.73 7.04 -0.05
C MET A 183 11.45 7.10 -0.88
N ASP A 184 11.42 7.96 -1.89
CA ASP A 184 10.31 8.08 -2.83
C ASP A 184 10.58 7.23 -4.08
N LEU A 185 9.63 6.39 -4.45
CA LEU A 185 9.68 5.52 -5.61
C LEU A 185 8.39 5.61 -6.42
N ASN A 186 8.54 5.61 -7.74
CA ASN A 186 7.44 5.44 -8.66
C ASN A 186 7.37 4.00 -9.17
N PHE A 187 6.17 3.43 -9.19
CA PHE A 187 5.93 2.06 -9.64
C PHE A 187 6.41 1.78 -11.06
N ASP A 188 6.28 2.73 -11.98
CA ASP A 188 6.70 2.53 -13.37
C ASP A 188 8.22 2.33 -13.46
N ASP A 189 8.99 3.09 -12.66
CA ASP A 189 10.44 2.91 -12.54
C ASP A 189 10.81 1.60 -11.84
N VAL A 190 10.08 1.24 -10.77
CA VAL A 190 10.27 -0.05 -10.06
C VAL A 190 10.06 -1.22 -11.02
N LYS A 191 9.05 -1.13 -11.88
CA LYS A 191 8.77 -2.17 -12.87
C LYS A 191 9.83 -2.21 -13.97
N ALA A 192 10.30 -1.06 -14.43
CA ALA A 192 11.29 -0.97 -15.49
C ALA A 192 12.69 -1.46 -15.06
N ASN A 193 13.05 -1.27 -13.78
CA ASN A 193 14.36 -1.64 -13.27
C ASN A 193 14.29 -2.25 -11.85
N THR A 194 13.58 -3.36 -11.74
CA THR A 194 13.29 -4.04 -10.47
C THR A 194 14.53 -4.39 -9.68
N ALA A 195 15.56 -4.96 -10.31
CA ALA A 195 16.77 -5.35 -9.62
C ALA A 195 17.51 -4.15 -9.00
N ASN A 196 17.64 -3.05 -9.75
CA ASN A 196 18.24 -1.81 -9.25
C ASN A 196 17.40 -1.19 -8.13
N THR A 197 16.06 -1.23 -8.22
CA THR A 197 15.19 -0.77 -7.12
C THR A 197 15.46 -1.54 -5.83
N VAL A 198 15.59 -2.86 -5.91
CA VAL A 198 15.89 -3.70 -4.73
C VAL A 198 17.25 -3.32 -4.14
N LEU A 199 18.28 -3.15 -4.97
CA LEU A 199 19.61 -2.69 -4.53
C LEU A 199 19.55 -1.31 -3.85
N ARG A 200 18.78 -0.36 -4.41
CA ARG A 200 18.57 0.96 -3.80
C ARG A 200 17.86 0.89 -2.45
N ILE A 201 16.89 -0.02 -2.30
CA ILE A 201 16.22 -0.26 -1.00
C ILE A 201 17.20 -0.88 0.00
N ALA A 202 18.04 -1.82 -0.44
CA ALA A 202 19.06 -2.43 0.40
C ALA A 202 20.08 -1.39 0.90
N ASP A 203 20.61 -0.55 0.01
CA ASP A 203 21.51 0.55 0.35
C ASP A 203 20.84 1.56 1.30
N PHE A 204 19.60 1.97 0.98
CA PHE A 204 18.81 2.85 1.84
C PHE A 204 18.61 2.29 3.25
N MET A 205 18.49 0.97 3.39
CA MET A 205 18.38 0.28 4.67
C MET A 205 19.72 -0.16 5.25
N GLN A 206 20.84 0.10 4.57
CA GLN A 206 22.18 -0.39 4.91
C GLN A 206 22.15 -1.91 5.17
N GLN A 207 21.69 -2.66 4.17
CA GLN A 207 21.62 -4.12 4.18
C GLN A 207 22.43 -4.66 3.02
N ASP A 208 23.33 -5.59 3.32
CA ASP A 208 24.03 -6.35 2.29
C ASP A 208 23.10 -7.46 1.81
N ILE A 209 22.84 -7.46 0.51
CA ILE A 209 22.03 -8.50 -0.14
C ILE A 209 22.83 -9.16 -1.26
N ASP A 210 22.67 -10.46 -1.36
CA ASP A 210 23.24 -11.22 -2.46
C ASP A 210 22.48 -10.87 -3.76
N SER A 211 23.17 -10.16 -4.65
CA SER A 211 22.63 -9.76 -5.95
C SER A 211 22.11 -10.94 -6.79
N ALA A 212 22.64 -12.16 -6.58
CA ALA A 212 22.19 -13.36 -7.27
C ALA A 212 20.77 -13.79 -6.87
N ARG A 213 20.29 -13.37 -5.69
CA ARG A 213 18.94 -13.64 -5.19
C ARG A 213 17.89 -12.62 -5.64
N ILE A 214 18.31 -11.56 -6.33
CA ILE A 214 17.39 -10.51 -6.76
C ILE A 214 16.66 -10.97 -8.04
N PRO A 215 15.32 -11.01 -8.04
CA PRO A 215 14.56 -11.33 -9.24
C PRO A 215 14.85 -10.32 -10.36
N ARG A 216 15.18 -10.81 -11.55
CA ARG A 216 15.50 -9.95 -12.71
C ARG A 216 14.25 -9.24 -13.27
N ALA A 217 13.09 -9.85 -13.11
CA ALA A 217 11.82 -9.30 -13.55
C ALA A 217 10.70 -9.67 -12.57
N PRO A 218 9.70 -8.81 -12.38
CA PRO A 218 8.57 -9.11 -11.51
C PRO A 218 7.65 -10.16 -12.16
N VAL A 219 7.18 -11.12 -11.37
CA VAL A 219 6.27 -12.21 -11.81
C VAL A 219 4.86 -11.71 -12.18
N THR A 220 4.54 -10.43 -11.95
CA THR A 220 3.19 -9.90 -12.20
C THR A 220 2.91 -9.63 -13.68
N ARG A 221 1.88 -10.29 -14.22
CA ARG A 221 1.29 -9.97 -15.53
C ARG A 221 0.54 -8.62 -15.49
N LYS A 222 0.62 -7.88 -16.60
CA LYS A 222 -0.11 -6.61 -16.79
C LYS A 222 -1.62 -6.87 -16.71
N GLN A 223 -2.30 -6.16 -15.81
CA GLN A 223 -3.77 -6.24 -15.66
C GLN A 223 -4.53 -5.19 -16.50
N SER A 224 -3.82 -4.30 -17.20
CA SER A 224 -4.45 -3.32 -18.09
C SER A 224 -4.87 -4.02 -19.38
N ASN A 225 -6.18 -4.12 -19.58
CA ASN A 225 -6.83 -4.60 -20.79
C ASN A 225 -7.44 -3.41 -21.56
N GLU A 226 -7.99 -3.67 -22.75
CA GLU A 226 -8.69 -2.67 -23.57
C GLU A 226 -9.84 -1.98 -22.81
N LEU A 227 -10.51 -2.71 -21.91
CA LEU A 227 -11.61 -2.17 -21.09
C LEU A 227 -11.14 -1.06 -20.14
N ASN A 228 -9.94 -1.18 -19.55
CA ASN A 228 -9.36 -0.10 -18.72
C ASN A 228 -9.18 1.19 -19.54
N GLN A 229 -8.73 1.06 -20.78
CA GLN A 229 -8.51 2.21 -21.66
C GLN A 229 -9.84 2.85 -22.06
N GLN A 230 -10.85 2.03 -22.38
CA GLN A 230 -12.20 2.51 -22.69
C GLN A 230 -12.82 3.29 -21.51
N TRP A 231 -12.72 2.77 -20.28
CA TRP A 231 -13.23 3.45 -19.09
C TRP A 231 -12.49 4.76 -18.81
N THR A 232 -11.18 4.77 -19.04
CA THR A 232 -10.35 5.98 -18.89
C THR A 232 -10.80 7.06 -19.88
N ALA A 233 -10.90 6.71 -21.17
CA ALA A 233 -11.35 7.64 -22.21
C ALA A 233 -12.75 8.18 -21.92
N ARG A 234 -13.69 7.30 -21.56
CA ARG A 234 -15.07 7.69 -21.21
C ARG A 234 -15.13 8.62 -20.00
N PHE A 235 -14.33 8.37 -18.96
CA PHE A 235 -14.29 9.25 -17.79
C PHE A 235 -13.74 10.63 -18.13
N ILE A 236 -12.65 10.68 -18.92
CA ILE A 236 -12.04 11.95 -19.35
C ILE A 236 -13.02 12.78 -20.19
N GLU A 237 -13.75 12.15 -21.11
CA GLU A 237 -14.77 12.83 -21.94
C GLU A 237 -15.92 13.41 -21.10
N GLN A 238 -16.32 12.70 -20.04
CA GLN A 238 -17.39 13.14 -19.13
C GLN A 238 -16.92 14.17 -18.08
N PHE A 239 -15.62 14.29 -17.85
CA PHE A 239 -15.08 15.15 -16.80
C PHE A 239 -15.15 16.62 -17.19
N ASN A 240 -15.88 17.41 -16.40
CA ASN A 240 -15.96 18.85 -16.55
C ASN A 240 -15.16 19.55 -15.43
N GLY A 241 -14.01 20.13 -15.78
CA GLY A 241 -13.14 20.82 -14.83
C GLY A 241 -13.79 22.01 -14.10
N ASN A 242 -14.84 22.61 -14.67
CA ASN A 242 -15.58 23.69 -14.02
C ASN A 242 -16.38 23.21 -12.81
N ASP A 243 -16.84 21.96 -12.82
CA ASP A 243 -17.58 21.38 -11.69
C ASP A 243 -16.67 21.23 -10.46
N GLU A 244 -15.37 20.95 -10.66
CA GLU A 244 -14.40 20.87 -9.57
C GLU A 244 -14.10 22.24 -8.96
N LEU A 245 -13.99 23.30 -9.77
CA LEU A 245 -13.84 24.67 -9.27
C LEU A 245 -15.05 25.09 -8.42
N LEU A 246 -16.25 24.76 -8.87
CA LEU A 246 -17.48 25.03 -8.13
C LEU A 246 -17.56 24.22 -6.82
N ARG A 247 -17.08 22.98 -6.81
CA ARG A 247 -16.99 22.14 -5.60
C ARG A 247 -15.96 22.67 -4.60
N TYR A 248 -14.80 23.14 -5.07
CA TYR A 248 -13.78 23.78 -4.23
C TYR A 248 -14.28 25.08 -3.60
N ASN A 249 -15.03 25.87 -4.38
CA ASN A 249 -15.57 27.16 -3.95
C ASN A 249 -16.83 27.06 -3.09
N ARG A 250 -17.46 25.89 -2.97
CA ARG A 250 -18.51 25.66 -1.96
C ARG A 250 -17.86 25.70 -0.58
N GLU A 251 -18.08 26.78 0.17
CA GLU A 251 -17.62 26.92 1.55
C GLU A 251 -17.90 25.62 2.33
N SER A 252 -16.85 25.05 2.94
CA SER A 252 -17.00 23.94 3.88
C SER A 252 -18.11 24.26 4.88
N PRO A 253 -19.04 23.32 5.18
CA PRO A 253 -20.07 23.52 6.19
C PRO A 253 -19.50 24.01 7.53
N LEU A 254 -18.26 23.59 7.85
CA LEU A 254 -17.51 24.01 9.03
C LEU A 254 -17.09 25.49 8.96
N ARG A 255 -16.71 26.01 7.79
CA ARG A 255 -16.44 27.45 7.60
C ARG A 255 -17.72 28.29 7.71
N ARG A 256 -18.84 27.75 7.23
CA ARG A 256 -20.17 28.39 7.31
C ARG A 256 -20.70 28.44 8.75
N LEU A 257 -20.45 27.40 9.54
CA LEU A 257 -20.70 27.37 10.99
C LEU A 257 -19.77 28.32 11.75
N ALA A 258 -18.46 28.33 11.46
CA ALA A 258 -17.51 29.22 12.11
C ALA A 258 -17.85 30.71 11.95
N ARG A 259 -18.34 31.13 10.76
CA ARG A 259 -18.84 32.51 10.52
C ARG A 259 -20.13 32.85 11.29
N LYS A 260 -20.95 31.87 11.67
CA LYS A 260 -22.15 32.09 12.49
C LYS A 260 -21.83 32.33 13.97
N PHE A 261 -20.68 31.87 14.44
CA PHE A 261 -20.22 32.06 15.83
C PHE A 261 -19.25 33.23 16.02
N THR A 262 -18.93 33.96 14.94
CA THR A 262 -18.09 35.18 14.95
C THR A 262 -18.88 36.44 14.61
N LYS A 263 -20.22 36.40 14.72
CA LYS A 263 -21.11 37.56 14.66
C LYS A 263 -21.93 37.68 15.92
#